data_AF-A0A511N7Q3-F1
#
_entry.id   AF-A0A511N7Q3-F1
#
_cell.length_a   1.000
_cell.length_b   1.000
_cell.length_c   1.000
_cell.angle_alpha   90.00
_cell.angle_beta   90.00
_cell.angle_gamma   90.00
#
_symmetry.space_group_name_H-M   'P 1'
#
loop_
_entity.id
_entity.type
_entity.pdbx_description
1 polymer ?
#
loop_
_entity_poly.entity_id
_entity_poly.type
_entity_poly.pdbx_seq_one_letter_code
_entity_poly.pdbx_strand_id
1 'polypeptide(L)' 'MEDFMLPTAKGRLFCATYTPEMDVRFYITQESKVLLETDEESTFETIEDALEALRDLVSPQAYRMVMLDIRKRRMLA' A
#
# COMPACT_ATOMS: atom_id res chain seq x y z
N MET A 1 -10.76 1.72 -31.49
CA MET A 1 -10.90 2.32 -30.16
C MET A 1 -10.28 1.30 -29.24
N GLU A 2 -9.08 1.56 -28.74
CA GLU A 2 -8.44 0.64 -27.79
C GLU A 2 -9.32 0.62 -26.53
N ASP A 3 -9.82 -0.56 -26.17
CA ASP A 3 -10.40 -0.82 -24.87
C ASP A 3 -9.37 -0.40 -23.83
N PHE A 4 -9.58 0.76 -23.24
CA PHE A 4 -8.84 1.24 -22.09
C PHE A 4 -9.17 0.25 -20.97
N MET A 5 -8.38 -0.82 -20.85
CA MET A 5 -8.48 -1.76 -19.74
C MET A 5 -8.36 -0.93 -18.46
N LEU A 6 -9.51 -0.67 -17.83
CA LEU A 6 -9.56 -0.15 -16.47
C LEU A 6 -8.67 -1.05 -15.63
N PRO A 7 -7.68 -0.52 -14.88
CA PRO A 7 -6.85 -1.35 -14.06
C PRO A 7 -7.78 -2.16 -13.15
N THR A 8 -7.67 -3.47 -13.31
CA THR A 8 -8.23 -4.55 -12.50
C THR A 8 -8.59 -4.06 -11.11
N ALA A 9 -9.81 -4.34 -10.65
CA ALA A 9 -10.39 -3.90 -9.38
C ALA A 9 -9.45 -4.05 -8.15
N LYS A 10 -8.54 -3.09 -7.94
CA LYS A 10 -7.47 -3.12 -6.91
C LYS A 10 -8.00 -3.06 -5.48
N GLY A 11 -9.31 -2.87 -5.30
CA GLY A 11 -9.95 -2.69 -4.00
C GLY A 11 -10.00 -1.21 -3.57
N ARG A 12 -10.23 -0.98 -2.28
CA ARG A 12 -10.33 0.37 -1.69
C ARG A 12 -8.96 0.84 -1.23
N LEU A 13 -8.51 2.00 -1.71
CA LEU A 13 -7.28 2.63 -1.21
C LEU A 13 -7.39 2.90 0.29
N PHE A 14 -6.45 2.35 1.05
CA PHE A 14 -6.33 2.56 2.50
C PHE A 14 -5.32 3.67 2.81
N CYS A 15 -4.10 3.53 2.31
CA CYS A 15 -3.02 4.48 2.53
C CYS A 15 -2.21 4.66 1.25
N ALA A 16 -1.80 5.89 0.97
CA ALA A 16 -0.84 6.20 -0.07
C ALA A 16 0.19 7.14 0.55
N THR A 17 1.46 6.80 0.43
CA THR A 17 2.60 7.59 0.92
C THR A 17 3.65 7.64 -0.16
N TYR A 18 4.13 8.84 -0.44
CA TYR A 18 5.31 9.02 -1.29
C TYR A 18 6.56 8.93 -0.43
N THR A 19 7.50 8.07 -0.78
CA THR A 19 8.84 8.05 -0.19
C THR A 19 9.86 8.48 -1.23
N PRO A 20 11.07 8.94 -0.83
CA PRO A 20 12.12 9.27 -1.79
C PRO A 20 12.52 8.11 -2.72
N GLU A 21 12.30 6.88 -2.27
CA GLU A 21 12.62 5.64 -2.98
C GLU A 21 11.51 5.21 -3.94
N MET A 22 10.23 5.29 -3.55
CA MET A 22 9.11 4.79 -4.34
C MET A 22 7.74 5.33 -3.89
N ASP A 23 6.75 5.18 -4.76
CA ASP A 23 5.34 5.32 -4.42
C ASP A 23 4.89 4.08 -3.64
N VAL A 24 4.34 4.26 -2.44
CA VAL A 24 3.81 3.15 -1.63
C VAL A 24 2.30 3.31 -1.47
N ARG A 25 1.53 2.33 -1.92
CA ARG A 25 0.06 2.34 -1.79
C ARG A 25 -0.44 1.02 -1.24
N PHE A 26 -1.34 1.12 -0.27
CA PHE A 26 -2.03 -0.02 0.33
C PHE A 26 -3.50 0.03 -0.08
N TYR A 27 -4.01 -1.06 -0.63
CA TYR A 27 -5.43 -1.25 -0.91
C TYR A 27 -5.99 -2.39 -0.08
N ILE A 28 -7.25 -2.29 0.33
CA ILE A 28 -8.01 -3.39 0.89
C ILE A 28 -8.83 -4.00 -0.24
N THR A 29 -8.53 -5.25 -0.59
CA THR A 29 -9.22 -5.96 -1.67
C THR A 29 -10.65 -6.36 -1.25
N GLN A 30 -11.46 -6.82 -2.20
CA GLN A 30 -12.81 -7.31 -1.92
C GLN A 30 -12.81 -8.55 -1.01
N GLU A 31 -11.72 -9.33 -1.03
CA GLU A 31 -11.51 -10.50 -0.18
C GLU A 31 -10.99 -10.15 1.22
N SER A 32 -10.99 -8.85 1.58
CA SER A 32 -10.45 -8.34 2.84
C SER A 32 -8.94 -8.60 3.04
N LYS A 33 -8.21 -8.76 1.93
CA LYS A 33 -6.75 -8.85 1.90
C LYS A 33 -6.12 -7.47 1.68
N VAL A 34 -4.81 -7.37 1.87
CA VAL A 34 -4.04 -6.14 1.66
C VAL A 34 -3.20 -6.27 0.40
N LEU A 35 -3.45 -5.40 -0.58
CA LEU A 35 -2.57 -5.24 -1.73
C LEU A 35 -1.59 -4.10 -1.45
N LEU A 36 -0.30 -4.41 -1.46
CA LEU A 36 0.78 -3.44 -1.47
C LEU A 36 1.21 -3.21 -2.92
N GLU A 37 1.00 -2.00 -3.40
CA GLU A 37 1.48 -1.51 -4.69
C GLU A 37 2.70 -0.62 -4.44
N THR A 38 3.85 -1.10 -4.91
CA THR A 38 5.10 -0.33 -5.05
C THR A 38 5.49 -0.32 -6.53
N ASP A 39 6.77 -0.57 -6.87
CA ASP A 39 7.18 -0.90 -8.24
C ASP A 39 6.60 -2.26 -8.69
N GLU A 40 6.30 -3.13 -7.73
CA GLU A 40 5.64 -4.42 -7.94
C GLU A 40 4.33 -4.49 -7.12
N GLU A 41 3.39 -5.33 -7.57
CA GLU A 41 2.14 -5.56 -6.86
C GLU A 41 2.23 -6.87 -6.06
N SER A 42 2.05 -6.79 -4.74
CA SER A 42 2.06 -7.95 -3.84
C SER A 42 0.83 -7.97 -2.95
N THR A 43 0.20 -9.14 -2.80
CA THR A 43 -1.00 -9.32 -1.95
C THR A 43 -0.66 -10.09 -0.69
N PHE A 44 -1.19 -9.63 0.44
CA PHE A 44 -0.94 -10.12 1.79
C PHE A 44 -2.26 -10.36 2.53
N GLU A 45 -2.26 -11.28 3.49
CA GLU A 45 -3.44 -11.55 4.32
C GLU A 45 -3.72 -10.40 5.30
N THR A 46 -2.67 -9.77 5.85
CA THR A 46 -2.79 -8.67 6.82
C THR A 46 -1.97 -7.44 6.43
N ILE A 47 -2.23 -6.32 7.12
CA ILE A 47 -1.43 -5.10 6.92
C ILE A 47 -0.06 -5.24 7.58
N GLU A 48 0.04 -6.02 8.66
CA GLU A 48 1.29 -6.31 9.35
C GLU A 48 2.26 -7.05 8.41
N ASP A 49 1.79 -8.06 7.68
CA ASP A 49 2.60 -8.79 6.70
C ASP A 49 3.08 -7.88 5.55
N ALA A 50 2.19 -7.03 5.05
CA ALA A 50 2.53 -6.06 4.01
C ALA A 50 3.56 -5.02 4.50
N LEU A 51 3.48 -4.62 5.76
CA LEU A 51 4.45 -3.71 6.37
C LEU A 51 5.80 -4.37 6.61
N GLU A 52 5.83 -5.65 6.98
CA GLU A 52 7.07 -6.40 7.10
C GLU A 52 7.78 -6.52 5.75
N ALA A 53 7.05 -6.83 4.67
CA ALA A 53 7.59 -6.82 3.32
C ALA A 53 8.12 -5.44 2.91
N LEU A 54 7.38 -4.37 3.21
CA LEU A 54 7.82 -3.01 2.91
C LEU A 54 9.09 -2.62 3.66
N ARG A 55 9.26 -3.08 4.91
CA ARG A 55 10.42 -2.76 5.75
C ARG A 55 11.75 -3.15 5.10
N ASP A 56 11.76 -4.23 4.34
CA ASP A 56 12.96 -4.72 3.64
C ASP A 56 13.19 -4.00 2.30
N LEU A 57 12.17 -3.32 1.75
CA LEU A 57 12.22 -2.64 0.45
C LEU A 57 12.64 -1.17 0.54
N VAL A 58 12.37 -0.50 1.67
CA VAL A 58 12.63 0.93 1.82
C VAL A 58 13.59 1.23 2.97
N SER A 59 14.16 2.43 2.98
CA SER A 59 15.01 2.84 4.10
C SER A 59 14.22 2.89 5.42
N PRO A 60 14.88 2.71 6.58
CA PRO A 60 14.21 2.82 7.89
C PRO A 60 13.52 4.17 8.11
N GLN A 61 13.99 5.24 7.45
CA GLN A 61 13.35 6.55 7.53
C GLN A 61 12.06 6.61 6.71
N ALA A 62 12.06 6.11 5.48
CA ALA A 62 10.88 5.98 4.65
C ALA A 62 9.82 5.08 5.29
N TYR A 63 10.23 3.93 5.84
CA TYR A 63 9.33 3.03 6.58
C TYR A 63 8.63 3.75 7.74
N ARG A 64 9.37 4.55 8.52
CA ARG A 64 8.79 5.35 9.61
C ARG A 64 7.77 6.37 9.11
N MET A 65 7.99 7.00 7.95
CA MET A 65 7.03 7.93 7.36
C MET A 65 5.72 7.23 6.99
N VAL A 66 5.82 6.08 6.33
CA VAL A 66 4.65 5.26 5.96
C VAL A 66 3.85 4.86 7.21
N MET A 67 4.53 4.41 8.26
CA MET A 67 3.90 4.06 9.53
C MET A 67 3.18 5.25 10.19
N LEU A 68 3.73 6.46 10.10
CA LEU A 68 3.08 7.67 10.62
C LEU A 68 1.81 8.01 9.84
N ASP A 69 1.84 7.90 8.52
CA ASP A 69 0.68 8.23 7.69
C ASP A 69 -0.45 7.20 7.83
N ILE A 70 -0.12 5.92 8.01
CA ILE A 70 -1.10 4.89 8.38
C ILE A 70 -1.75 5.22 9.73
N ARG A 71 -0.96 5.60 10.74
CA ARG A 71 -1.46 5.94 12.09
C ARG A 71 -2.40 7.15 12.07
N LYS A 72 -2.07 8.21 11.33
CA LYS A 72 -2.93 9.40 11.21
C LYS A 72 -4.32 9.05 10.67
N ARG A 73 -4.40 8.14 9.69
CA ARG A 73 -5.66 7.74 9.07
C ARG A 73 -6.53 6.88 9.99
N ARG A 74 -5.92 6.09 10.89
CA ARG A 74 -6.66 5.36 11.94
C ARG A 74 -7.28 6.27 13.02
N MET A 75 -6.80 7.50 13.18
CA MET A 75 -7.36 8.46 14.17
C MET A 75 -8.50 9.32 13.61
N LEU A 76 -8.70 9.34 12.30
CA LEU A 76 -9.69 10.19 11.61
C LEU A 76 -10.91 9.40 11.11
N ALA A 77 -10.93 8.08 11.31
CA ALA A 77 -12.02 7.17 10.96
C ALA A 77 -12.63 6.58 12.24
#